data_AF-A0A0Q6ZS40-F1
#
_entry.id   AF-A0A0Q6ZS40-F1
#
_cell.length_a   1.000
_cell.length_b   1.000
_cell.length_c   1.000
_cell.angle_alpha   90.00
_cell.angle_beta   90.00
_cell.angle_gamma   90.00
#
_symmetry.space_group_name_H-M   'P 1'
#
loop_
_entity.id
_entity.type
_entity.pdbx_description
1 polymer ?
#
loop_
_entity_poly.entity_id
_entity_poly.type
_entity_poly.pdbx_seq_one_letter_code
_entity_poly.pdbx_strand_id
1 'polypeptide(L)' 'MLEPAITVNGTSLTEAQAVVVRVAVTDFQSRMSEPGALGRDVVGEDIRRGYQERSGEVLRVMLPPPPSTHVVGNPK' A
#
# COMPACT_ATOMS: atom_id res chain seq x y z
N MET A 1 8.14 12.74 -7.39
CA MET A 1 8.10 11.67 -6.36
C MET A 1 8.89 10.52 -6.92
N LEU A 2 9.85 9.98 -6.18
CA LEU A 2 10.59 8.78 -6.62
C LEU A 2 9.75 7.55 -6.21
N GLU A 3 9.42 6.67 -7.15
CA GLU A 3 8.77 5.39 -6.83
C GLU A 3 9.77 4.39 -6.22
N PRO A 4 9.29 3.38 -5.47
CA PRO A 4 10.16 2.32 -4.96
C PRO A 4 10.82 1.52 -6.09
N ALA A 5 12.06 1.08 -5.87
CA ALA A 5 12.70 0.10 -6.73
C ALA A 5 12.10 -1.28 -6.46
N ILE A 6 11.40 -1.84 -7.45
CA ILE A 6 10.74 -3.14 -7.36
C ILE A 6 11.45 -4.12 -8.30
N THR A 7 11.77 -5.29 -7.78
CA THR A 7 12.31 -6.41 -8.56
C THR A 7 11.37 -7.59 -8.49
N VAL A 8 10.92 -8.08 -9.63
CA VAL A 8 10.07 -9.28 -9.74
C VAL A 8 10.84 -10.35 -10.49
N ASN A 9 11.09 -11.49 -9.85
CA ASN A 9 11.83 -12.62 -10.43
C ASN A 9 13.15 -12.21 -11.11
N GLY A 10 13.91 -11.31 -10.47
CA GLY A 10 15.20 -10.81 -10.98
C GLY A 10 15.10 -9.69 -12.03
N THR A 11 13.90 -9.27 -12.42
CA THR A 11 13.70 -8.14 -13.35
C THR A 11 13.35 -6.87 -12.57
N SER A 12 14.19 -5.84 -12.69
CA SER A 12 13.91 -4.51 -12.14
C SER A 12 12.84 -3.81 -12.97
N LEU A 13 11.79 -3.34 -12.31
CA LEU A 13 10.73 -2.57 -12.95
C LEU A 13 11.18 -1.14 -13.23
N THR A 14 10.68 -0.56 -14.32
CA THR A 14 10.80 0.88 -14.55
C THR A 14 9.94 1.65 -13.54
N GLU A 15 10.20 2.95 -13.38
CA GLU A 15 9.39 3.81 -12.52
C GLU A 15 7.90 3.75 -12.88
N ALA A 16 7.55 3.82 -14.17
CA ALA A 16 6.17 3.71 -14.62
C ALA A 16 5.52 2.36 -14.29
N GLN A 17 6.29 1.25 -14.36
CA GLN A 17 5.82 -0.07 -13.94
C GLN A 17 5.64 -0.15 -12.42
N ALA A 18 6.54 0.47 -11.64
CA ALA A 18 6.40 0.55 -10.19
C ALA A 18 5.15 1.35 -9.78
N VAL A 19 4.81 2.44 -10.49
CA VAL A 19 3.55 3.17 -10.31
C VAL A 19 2.35 2.24 -10.52
N VAL A 20 2.36 1.42 -11.58
CA VAL A 20 1.27 0.48 -11.86
C VAL A 20 1.08 -0.49 -10.70
N VAL A 21 2.16 -1.02 -10.13
CA VAL A 21 2.10 -1.88 -8.94
C VAL A 21 1.49 -1.12 -7.76
N ARG A 22 1.91 0.11 -7.49
CA ARG A 22 1.35 0.92 -6.39
C ARG A 22 -0.15 1.11 -6.54
N VAL A 23 -0.61 1.46 -7.75
CA VAL A 23 -2.04 1.65 -8.03
C VAL A 23 -2.81 0.35 -7.84
N ALA A 24 -2.28 -0.78 -8.35
CA ALA A 24 -2.91 -2.08 -8.17
C ALA A 24 -3.04 -2.48 -6.68
N VAL A 25 -1.99 -2.26 -5.88
CA VAL A 25 -2.03 -2.53 -4.44
C VAL A 25 -3.01 -1.59 -3.73
N THR A 26 -3.07 -0.31 -4.12
CA THR A 26 -3.98 0.67 -3.55
C THR A 26 -5.44 0.31 -3.83
N ASP A 27 -5.77 -0.05 -5.07
CA ASP A 27 -7.11 -0.48 -5.48
C ASP A 27 -7.50 -1.77 -4.75
N PHE A 28 -6.59 -2.74 -4.67
CA PHE A 28 -6.81 -3.98 -3.95
C PHE A 28 -7.06 -3.76 -2.45
N GLN A 29 -6.26 -2.90 -1.80
CA GLN A 29 -6.46 -2.50 -0.40
C GLN A 29 -7.85 -1.88 -0.19
N SER A 30 -8.30 -1.02 -1.11
CA SER A 30 -9.62 -0.40 -1.05
C SER A 30 -10.72 -1.46 -1.11
N ARG A 31 -10.64 -2.41 -2.05
CA ARG A 31 -11.61 -3.51 -2.16
C ARG A 31 -11.64 -4.39 -0.91
N MET A 32 -10.46 -4.69 -0.34
CA MET A 32 -10.38 -5.48 0.89
C MET A 32 -10.87 -4.74 2.14
N SER A 33 -11.12 -3.44 2.06
CA SER A 33 -11.78 -2.69 3.16
C SER A 33 -13.29 -2.94 3.23
N GLU A 34 -13.89 -3.50 2.18
CA GLU A 34 -15.32 -3.81 2.14
C GLU A 34 -15.62 -5.13 2.87
N PRO A 35 -16.56 -5.14 3.85
CA PRO A 35 -16.99 -6.37 4.49
C PRO A 35 -17.55 -7.38 3.48
N GLY A 36 -17.14 -8.63 3.57
CA GLY A 36 -17.57 -9.69 2.66
C GLY A 36 -16.93 -9.66 1.26
N ALA A 37 -15.90 -8.85 1.02
CA ALA A 37 -15.22 -8.76 -0.29
C ALA A 37 -14.71 -10.13 -0.82
N LEU A 38 -14.43 -11.08 0.07
CA LEU A 38 -14.02 -12.45 -0.25
C LEU A 38 -14.99 -13.51 0.29
N GLY A 39 -16.25 -13.13 0.48
CA GLY A 39 -17.25 -13.97 1.14
C GLY A 39 -17.47 -13.56 2.60
N ARG A 40 -18.68 -13.87 3.10
CA ARG A 40 -19.13 -13.50 4.45
C ARG A 40 -18.96 -14.61 5.48
N ASP A 41 -18.38 -15.74 5.09
CA ASP A 41 -18.03 -16.79 6.03
C ASP A 41 -16.72 -16.46 6.76
N VAL A 42 -16.41 -17.24 7.79
CA VAL A 42 -15.23 -17.02 8.64
C VAL A 42 -13.94 -17.05 7.82
N VAL A 43 -13.86 -17.95 6.84
CA VAL A 43 -12.67 -18.12 6.01
C VAL A 43 -12.46 -16.90 5.12
N GLY A 44 -13.50 -16.40 4.47
CA GLY A 44 -13.47 -15.21 3.64
C GLY A 44 -13.06 -13.96 4.42
N GLU A 45 -13.61 -13.76 5.62
CA GLU A 45 -13.24 -12.63 6.48
C GLU A 45 -11.80 -12.72 7.00
N ASP A 46 -11.33 -13.91 7.35
CA ASP A 46 -9.95 -14.12 7.80
C ASP A 46 -8.94 -13.86 6.66
N ILE A 47 -9.22 -14.34 5.44
CA ILE A 47 -8.38 -14.06 4.27
C ILE A 47 -8.42 -12.57 3.93
N ARG A 48 -9.62 -11.94 3.92
CA ARG A 48 -9.78 -10.51 3.63
C ARG A 48 -8.96 -9.67 4.60
N ARG A 49 -9.04 -9.96 5.91
CA ARG A 49 -8.25 -9.27 6.95
C ARG A 49 -6.76 -9.45 6.72
N GLY A 50 -6.32 -10.68 6.44
CA GLY A 50 -4.92 -10.97 6.13
C GLY A 50 -4.40 -10.18 4.93
N TYR A 51 -5.18 -10.10 3.85
CA TYR A 51 -4.83 -9.27 2.70
C TYR A 51 -4.79 -7.78 3.06
N GLN A 52 -5.80 -7.25 3.74
CA GLN A 52 -5.85 -5.84 4.16
C GLN A 52 -4.63 -5.43 5.00
N GLU A 53 -4.16 -6.31 5.89
CA GLU A 53 -2.95 -6.07 6.67
C GLU A 53 -1.69 -6.03 5.78
N ARG A 54 -1.51 -7.03 4.90
CA ARG A 54 -0.32 -7.17 4.07
C ARG A 54 -0.23 -6.11 2.97
N SER A 55 -1.31 -5.77 2.28
CA SER A 55 -1.26 -4.66 1.33
C SER A 55 -1.05 -3.30 2.03
N GLY A 56 -1.51 -3.14 3.28
CA GLY A 56 -1.18 -1.97 4.11
C GLY A 56 0.31 -1.89 4.48
N GLU A 57 0.97 -3.01 4.76
CA GLU A 57 2.43 -3.09 4.93
C GLU A 57 3.16 -2.72 3.64
N VAL A 58 2.75 -3.29 2.51
CA VAL A 58 3.34 -3.01 1.20
C VAL A 58 3.23 -1.52 0.87
N LEU A 59 2.05 -0.92 1.02
CA LEU A 59 1.85 0.51 0.75
C LEU A 59 2.73 1.40 1.62
N ARG A 60 2.99 1.05 2.89
CA ARG A 60 3.92 1.79 3.75
C ARG A 60 5.36 1.74 3.26
N VAL A 61 5.76 0.64 2.60
CA VAL A 61 7.08 0.53 1.96
C VAL A 61 7.13 1.31 0.66
N MET A 62 6.03 1.31 -0.10
CA MET A 62 5.96 1.97 -1.41
C MET A 62 5.80 3.49 -1.32
N LEU A 63 5.11 3.99 -0.29
CA LEU A 63 4.82 5.40 -0.13
C LEU A 63 5.89 6.08 0.73
N PRO A 64 6.43 7.23 0.31
CA PRO A 64 7.32 7.99 1.17
C PRO A 64 6.58 8.39 2.46
N PRO A 65 7.28 8.45 3.61
CA PRO A 65 6.68 9.00 4.82
C PRO A 65 6.18 10.42 4.54
N PRO A 66 5.06 10.84 5.17
CA PRO A 66 4.60 12.20 5.02
C PRO A 66 5.76 13.16 5.39
N PRO A 67 5.91 14.29 4.68
CA PRO A 67 6.95 15.24 5.01
C PRO A 67 6.81 15.65 6.48
N SER A 68 7.90 15.53 7.23
CA SER A 68 7.95 15.97 8.63
C SER A 68 7.51 17.43 8.70
N THR A 69 6.36 17.71 9.31
CA THR A 69 5.93 19.07 9.61
C THR A 69 6.89 19.62 10.66
N HIS A 70 7.92 20.35 10.23
CA HIS A 70 8.63 21.24 11.12
C HIS A 70 7.63 22.30 11.58
N VAL A 71 7.09 22.14 12.78
CA VAL A 71 6.42 23.23 13.48
C VAL A 71 7.49 24.28 13.71
N VAL A 72 7.51 25.32 12.88
CA VAL A 72 8.31 26.51 13.13
C VAL A 72 7.74 27.12 14.40
N GLY A 73 8.39 26.83 15.52
CA GLY A 73 8.09 27.46 16.80
C GLY A 73 8.23 28.97 16.60
N ASN A 74 7.12 29.68 16.68
CA ASN A 74 7.09 31.13 16.61
C ASN A 74 7.86 31.66 17.84
N PRO A 75 9.03 32.32 17.69
CA PRO A 75 9.69 32.91 18.83
C PRO A 75 8.81 34.07 19.32
N LYS A 76 8.40 34.00 20.58
CA LYS A 76 7.79 35.12 21.29
C LYS A 76 8.80 36.25 21.50
#